data_AF-A0A8S1INZ1-F1
#
_entry.id   AF-A0A8S1INZ1-F1
#
_cell.length_a   1.000
_cell.length_b   1.000
_cell.length_c   1.000
_cell.angle_alpha   90.00
_cell.angle_beta   90.00
_cell.angle_gamma   90.00
#
_symmetry.space_group_name_H-M   'P 1'
#
loop_
_entity.id
_entity.type
_entity.pdbx_description
1 polymer ?
#
loop_
_entity_poly.entity_id
_entity_poly.type
_entity_poly.pdbx_seq_one_letter_code
_entity_poly.pdbx_strand_id
1 'polypeptide(L)'
;MWFSFSDMQDKIEVNGDSPHPLYRYMKAVQPTSLPGGPSSFGKKGEIEWNYTKFLINRHGQPIRRYRSVFDPLNFEGDVQLALADNGFLTPEECLLKPELSQCSIQQYL
;
A
#
# COMPACT_ATOMS: atom_id res chain seq x y z
N MET A 1 -12.57 -16.33 34.33
CA MET A 1 -12.81 -16.49 32.89
C MET A 1 -12.01 -15.39 32.20
N TRP A 2 -10.85 -15.72 31.63
CA TRP A 2 -9.95 -14.74 31.02
C TRP A 2 -10.18 -14.81 29.51
N PHE A 3 -10.74 -13.75 28.92
CA PHE A 3 -10.76 -13.61 27.47
C PHE A 3 -9.33 -13.34 27.02
N SER A 4 -8.74 -14.30 26.31
CA SER A 4 -7.53 -14.08 25.55
C SER A 4 -7.94 -13.27 24.33
N PHE A 5 -7.77 -11.95 24.39
CA PHE A 5 -7.72 -11.13 23.18
C PHE A 5 -6.38 -11.44 22.51
N SER A 6 -6.42 -12.19 21.43
CA SER A 6 -5.26 -12.28 20.54
C SER A 6 -5.32 -11.01 19.69
N ASP A 7 -4.37 -10.08 19.87
CA ASP A 7 -4.26 -8.83 19.09
C ASP A 7 -3.93 -9.06 17.59
N MET A 8 -4.01 -10.30 17.12
CA MET A 8 -3.68 -10.73 15.76
C MET A 8 -4.80 -11.57 15.16
N GLN A 9 -4.98 -11.46 13.85
CA GLN A 9 -5.98 -12.20 13.10
C GLN A 9 -5.54 -13.66 12.87
N ASP A 10 -6.51 -14.53 12.57
CA ASP A 10 -6.25 -15.94 12.24
C ASP A 10 -5.37 -16.10 11.00
N LYS A 11 -4.65 -17.22 10.92
CA LYS A 11 -3.86 -17.58 9.75
C LYS A 11 -4.76 -17.81 8.54
N ILE A 12 -4.44 -17.15 7.44
CA ILE A 12 -5.15 -17.26 6.15
C ILE A 12 -4.17 -17.38 4.98
N GLU A 13 -4.67 -17.86 3.85
CA GLU A 13 -3.94 -17.88 2.59
C GLU A 13 -4.09 -16.56 1.84
N VAL A 14 -2.97 -16.00 1.37
CA VAL A 14 -2.95 -14.73 0.63
C VAL A 14 -2.74 -14.92 -0.88
N ASN A 15 -2.28 -16.11 -1.28
CA ASN A 15 -2.09 -16.57 -2.66
C ASN A 15 -2.74 -17.96 -2.84
N GLY A 16 -2.55 -18.59 -4.00
CA GLY A 16 -3.10 -19.92 -4.30
C GLY A 16 -4.50 -19.90 -4.89
N ASP A 17 -5.18 -21.05 -4.88
CA ASP A 17 -6.47 -21.26 -5.54
C ASP A 17 -7.65 -20.65 -4.77
N SER A 18 -7.53 -20.55 -3.45
CA SER A 18 -8.57 -20.02 -2.56
C SER A 18 -8.01 -18.94 -1.61
N PRO A 19 -7.45 -17.83 -2.12
CA PRO A 19 -6.91 -16.78 -1.28
C PRO A 19 -8.04 -16.00 -0.60
N HIS A 20 -7.78 -15.48 0.59
CA HIS A 20 -8.75 -14.68 1.33
C HIS A 20 -9.28 -13.50 0.48
N PRO A 21 -10.60 -13.22 0.46
CA PRO A 21 -11.19 -12.21 -0.43
C PRO A 21 -10.57 -10.82 -0.31
N LEU A 22 -10.20 -10.40 0.90
CA LEU A 22 -9.52 -9.12 1.15
C LEU A 22 -8.19 -9.03 0.37
N TYR A 23 -7.35 -10.07 0.43
CA TYR A 23 -6.06 -10.07 -0.27
C TYR A 23 -6.23 -10.21 -1.79
N ARG A 24 -7.27 -10.91 -2.25
CA ARG A 24 -7.65 -10.90 -3.67
C ARG A 24 -7.99 -9.49 -4.16
N TYR A 25 -8.80 -8.76 -3.40
CA TYR A 25 -9.17 -7.38 -3.69
C TYR A 25 -7.95 -6.44 -3.69
N MET A 26 -7.13 -6.47 -2.63
CA MET A 26 -5.97 -5.59 -2.52
C MET A 26 -4.95 -5.81 -3.66
N LYS A 27 -4.67 -7.06 -4.02
CA LYS A 27 -3.78 -7.37 -5.17
C LYS A 27 -4.35 -6.88 -6.51
N ALA A 28 -5.67 -6.89 -6.68
CA ALA A 28 -6.32 -6.43 -7.90
C ALA A 28 -6.28 -4.90 -8.02
N VAL A 29 -6.55 -4.18 -6.93
CA VAL A 29 -6.50 -2.70 -6.91
C VAL A 29 -5.07 -2.17 -6.98
N GLN A 30 -4.11 -2.86 -6.33
CA GLN A 30 -2.70 -2.49 -6.30
C GLN A 30 -1.84 -3.63 -6.91
N PRO A 31 -1.82 -3.78 -8.24
CA PRO A 31 -1.11 -4.85 -8.92
C PRO A 31 0.42 -4.67 -8.91
N THR A 32 0.89 -3.44 -8.74
CA THR A 32 2.30 -3.04 -8.71
C THR A 32 2.75 -2.74 -7.28
N SER A 33 4.01 -3.01 -6.98
CA SER A 33 4.60 -2.72 -5.66
C SER A 33 5.80 -1.79 -5.76
N LEU A 34 6.09 -1.06 -4.68
CA LEU A 34 7.32 -0.29 -4.50
C LEU A 34 8.35 -1.05 -3.63
N PRO A 35 9.66 -1.02 -3.94
CA PRO A 35 10.19 -0.51 -5.20
C PRO A 35 9.73 -1.41 -6.36
N GLY A 36 9.56 -0.80 -7.54
CA GLY A 36 9.25 -1.55 -8.75
C GLY A 36 10.38 -2.49 -9.16
N GLY A 37 10.17 -3.23 -10.25
CA GLY A 37 11.15 -4.17 -10.79
C GLY A 37 10.56 -5.55 -11.03
N PRO A 38 11.33 -6.46 -11.63
CA PRO A 38 10.88 -7.83 -11.85
C PRO A 38 10.60 -8.49 -10.49
N SER A 39 9.50 -9.25 -10.43
CA SER A 39 9.27 -10.14 -9.29
C SER A 39 10.42 -11.13 -9.24
N SER A 40 11.04 -11.23 -8.06
CA SER A 40 12.15 -12.16 -7.83
C SER A 40 11.65 -13.58 -7.52
N PHE A 41 10.40 -13.72 -7.07
CA PHE A 41 9.79 -14.98 -6.63
C PHE A 41 8.26 -14.95 -6.81
N GLY A 42 7.68 -16.07 -7.24
CA GLY A 42 6.23 -16.24 -7.38
C GLY A 42 5.66 -15.75 -8.72
N LYS A 43 4.33 -15.85 -8.89
CA LYS A 43 3.66 -15.43 -10.13
C LYS A 43 3.42 -13.92 -10.13
N LYS A 44 3.38 -13.32 -11.33
CA LYS A 44 3.08 -11.88 -11.49
C LYS A 44 1.77 -11.54 -10.77
N GLY A 45 1.81 -10.51 -9.92
CA GLY A 45 0.65 -10.01 -9.17
C GLY A 45 0.44 -10.66 -7.80
N GLU A 46 1.07 -11.80 -7.50
CA GLU A 46 1.02 -12.45 -6.19
C GLU A 46 1.81 -11.69 -5.13
N ILE A 47 1.52 -11.96 -3.85
CA ILE A 47 2.34 -11.50 -2.72
C ILE A 47 3.61 -12.34 -2.69
N GLU A 48 4.75 -11.71 -3.00
CA GLU A 48 6.01 -12.39 -3.28
C GLU A 48 6.62 -13.02 -2.02
N TRP A 49 6.50 -12.35 -0.87
CA TRP A 49 7.13 -12.78 0.38
C TRP A 49 6.44 -12.19 1.62
N ASN A 50 6.82 -12.71 2.79
CA ASN A 50 6.41 -12.20 4.09
C ASN A 50 6.73 -10.70 4.23
N TYR A 51 5.88 -9.95 4.93
CA TYR A 51 6.00 -8.50 5.13
C TYR A 51 5.78 -7.65 3.86
N THR A 52 4.98 -8.12 2.89
CA THR A 52 4.37 -7.21 1.90
C THR A 52 3.36 -6.31 2.61
N LYS A 53 3.39 -5.00 2.32
CA LYS A 53 2.52 -4.01 2.97
C LYS A 53 1.55 -3.41 1.97
N PHE A 54 0.35 -3.09 2.43
CA PHE A 54 -0.62 -2.27 1.70
C PHE A 54 -0.95 -1.05 2.55
N LEU A 55 -1.02 0.12 1.92
CA LEU A 55 -1.54 1.33 2.54
C LEU A 55 -2.99 1.51 2.11
N ILE A 56 -3.88 1.65 3.08
CA ILE A 56 -5.31 1.84 2.88
C ILE A 56 -5.66 3.24 3.39
N ASN A 57 -6.38 4.02 2.59
CA ASN A 57 -6.83 5.36 2.98
C ASN A 57 -8.07 5.31 3.91
N ARG A 58 -8.50 6.46 4.42
CA ARG A 58 -9.68 6.56 5.30
C ARG A 58 -11.00 6.13 4.66
N HIS A 59 -11.08 6.08 3.33
CA HIS A 59 -12.25 5.60 2.59
C HIS A 59 -12.21 4.07 2.36
N GLY A 60 -11.23 3.36 2.93
CA GLY A 60 -11.11 1.91 2.78
C GLY A 60 -10.51 1.47 1.44
N GLN A 61 -9.92 2.38 0.68
CA GLN A 61 -9.31 2.07 -0.62
C GLN A 61 -7.81 1.80 -0.48
N PRO A 62 -7.30 0.67 -1.00
CA PRO A 62 -5.87 0.44 -1.13
C PRO A 62 -5.25 1.47 -2.10
N ILE A 63 -4.30 2.26 -1.63
CA ILE A 63 -3.69 3.37 -2.39
C ILE A 63 -2.23 3.12 -2.77
N ARG A 64 -1.51 2.27 -2.03
CA ARG A 64 -0.13 1.86 -2.32
C ARG A 64 0.10 0.41 -1.88
N ARG A 65 1.06 -0.26 -2.52
CA ARG A 65 1.58 -1.58 -2.14
C ARG A 65 3.11 -1.52 -2.10
N TYR A 66 3.71 -2.09 -1.06
CA TYR A 66 5.17 -2.11 -0.85
C TYR A 66 5.66 -3.56 -0.73
N ARG A 67 6.76 -3.85 -1.42
CA ARG A 67 7.46 -5.15 -1.33
C ARG A 67 8.04 -5.32 0.07
N SER A 68 8.37 -6.57 0.40
CA SER A 68 8.98 -6.92 1.68
C SER A 68 10.27 -6.16 1.99
N VAL A 69 11.08 -5.91 0.96
CA VAL A 69 12.37 -5.19 1.06
C VAL A 69 12.22 -3.68 1.29
N PHE A 70 11.03 -3.12 1.11
CA PHE A 70 10.82 -1.69 1.33
C PHE A 70 10.81 -1.41 2.84
N ASP A 71 11.73 -0.52 3.25
CA ASP A 71 11.89 -0.09 4.65
C ASP A 71 10.62 0.64 5.12
N PRO A 72 10.01 0.23 6.25
CA PRO A 72 8.85 0.91 6.81
C PRO A 72 9.02 2.41 7.04
N LEU A 73 10.22 2.87 7.38
CA LEU A 73 10.49 4.30 7.61
C LEU A 73 10.35 5.12 6.32
N ASN A 74 10.58 4.50 5.17
CA ASN A 74 10.56 5.20 3.88
C ASN A 74 9.13 5.47 3.35
N PHE A 75 8.08 4.91 3.95
CA PHE A 75 6.69 5.21 3.58
C PHE A 75 5.94 6.06 4.62
N GLU A 76 6.64 6.58 5.64
CA GLU A 76 6.01 7.45 6.64
C GLU A 76 5.33 8.65 5.99
N GLY A 77 5.97 9.28 5.00
CA GLY A 77 5.37 10.37 4.23
C GLY A 77 4.07 9.96 3.52
N ASP A 78 4.03 8.77 2.92
CA ASP A 78 2.80 8.25 2.28
C ASP A 78 1.67 8.06 3.32
N VAL A 79 1.99 7.65 4.55
CA VAL A 79 1.02 7.55 5.65
C VAL A 79 0.51 8.92 6.09
N GLN A 80 1.42 9.89 6.28
CA GLN A 80 1.03 11.26 6.65
C GLN A 80 0.11 11.89 5.59
N LEU A 81 0.40 11.67 4.31
CA LEU A 81 -0.46 12.09 3.20
C LEU A 81 -1.84 11.43 3.27
N ALA A 82 -1.91 10.12 3.51
CA ALA A 82 -3.17 9.40 3.66
C ALA A 82 -4.01 9.90 4.85
N LEU A 83 -3.37 10.42 5.90
CA LEU A 83 -4.01 11.01 7.08
C LEU A 83 -4.42 12.48 6.90
N ALA A 84 -3.90 13.19 5.91
CA ALA A 84 -4.17 14.62 5.76
C ALA A 84 -5.59 14.96 5.24
N ASP A 85 -6.34 14.01 4.68
CA ASP A 85 -7.72 14.15 4.13
C ASP A 85 -7.91 15.21 3.05
N ASN A 86 -6.84 15.82 2.57
CA ASN A 86 -6.90 16.91 1.60
C ASN A 86 -6.99 16.43 0.16
N GLY A 87 -7.65 15.28 -0.07
CA GLY A 87 -7.64 14.58 -1.34
C GLY A 87 -6.23 14.16 -1.76
N PHE A 88 -6.11 13.18 -2.63
CA PHE A 88 -4.90 13.09 -3.44
C PHE A 88 -4.94 14.30 -4.38
N LEU A 89 -4.05 15.28 -4.21
CA LEU A 89 -3.92 16.36 -5.17
C LEU A 89 -3.61 15.73 -6.52
N THR A 90 -4.48 15.99 -7.49
CA THR A 90 -4.19 15.68 -8.89
C THR A 90 -2.93 16.45 -9.33
N PRO A 91 -2.22 15.98 -10.38
CA PRO A 91 -1.10 16.73 -10.95
C PRO A 91 -1.47 18.20 -11.29
N GLU A 92 -2.72 18.44 -11.71
CA GLU A 92 -3.24 19.77 -12.01
C GLU A 92 -3.41 20.65 -10.75
N GLU A 93 -3.90 20.09 -9.65
CA GLU A 93 -4.03 20.84 -8.39
C GLU A 93 -2.67 21.19 -7.77
N CYS A 94 -1.65 20.36 -7.99
CA CYS A 94 -0.28 20.67 -7.63
C CYS A 94 0.32 21.83 -8.44
N LEU A 95 -0.07 22.00 -9.71
CA LEU A 95 0.38 23.13 -10.54
C LEU A 95 -0.24 24.47 -10.10
N LEU A 96 -1.44 24.43 -9.52
CA LEU A 96 -2.18 25.63 -9.07
C LEU A 96 -1.81 26.08 -7.65
N LYS A 97 -1.16 25.22 -6.85
CA LYS A 97 -0.79 25.50 -5.44
C LYS A 97 0.65 25.07 -5.13
N PRO A 98 1.65 25.78 -5.71
CA PRO A 98 3.06 25.39 -5.62
C PRO A 98 3.64 25.47 -4.20
N GLU A 99 2.99 26.17 -3.26
CA GLU A 99 3.41 26.30 -1.86
C GLU A 99 3.12 25.07 -0.99
N LEU A 100 2.37 24.08 -1.49
CA LEU A 100 2.10 22.86 -0.75
C LEU A 100 3.32 21.94 -0.79
N SER A 101 3.85 21.63 0.40
CA SER A 101 5.02 20.76 0.61
C SER A 101 4.88 19.33 0.06
N GLN A 102 3.71 18.99 -0.47
CA GLN A 102 3.31 17.68 -0.95
C GLN A 102 3.47 17.51 -2.48
N CYS A 103 3.75 18.60 -3.20
CA CYS A 103 4.03 18.57 -4.63
C CYS A 103 5.53 18.46 -4.87
N SER A 104 6.09 17.25 -4.73
CA SER A 104 7.47 17.01 -5.18
C SER A 104 7.48 16.90 -6.70
N ILE A 105 7.84 17.99 -7.38
CA ILE A 105 7.94 18.10 -8.85
C ILE A 105 8.96 17.09 -9.44
N GLN A 106 9.78 16.44 -8.61
CA GLN A 106 10.78 15.45 -9.05
C GLN A 106 10.20 14.08 -9.43
N GLN A 107 8.92 13.81 -9.21
CA GLN A 107 8.33 12.50 -9.52
C GLN A 107 7.64 12.41 -10.90
N TYR A 108 7.78 13.46 -11.72
CA TYR A 108 7.18 13.55 -13.07
C TYR A 108 8.19 13.85 -14.18
N LEU A 109 9.50 13.68 -13.93
CA LEU A 109 10.57 13.65 -14.94
C LEU A 109 11.11 12.24 -15.11
#